data_AF-A0A975J6F0-F1
#
_entry.id   AF-A0A975J6F0-F1
#
_cell.length_a   1.000
_cell.length_b   1.000
_cell.length_c   1.000
_cell.angle_alpha   90.00
_cell.angle_beta   90.00
_cell.angle_gamma   90.00
#
_symmetry.space_group_name_H-M   'P 1'
#
loop_
_entity.id
_entity.type
_entity.pdbx_description
1 polymer ?
#
loop_
_entity_poly.entity_id
_entity_poly.type
_entity_poly.pdbx_seq_one_letter_code
_entity_poly.pdbx_strand_id
1 'polypeptide(L)'
;MSQQNLKKSITFSQAISIVVGVIIGSGIFLKTGSVFQNAGSPYLGVIAWFVGGIITLTSALTIAEISSAIPETGGIYTYLKVLYGDVWAFLLGWVQTIIAYPASAAALAIAFSTFTTFFVPLTDIQQKLLAIFILIFVVIMNVIATKFGGMIQLISTIGKLIPLVVIIVFGLIKGTANDFSFIGTTTAPSLGFGAALLGTLWAYDGWAGVTTIAGELKNPSKELPRAIILGVSSVIGIYVIFNLALLKVLPMDEIIQSSKPASDAATILFGQGGATFVTIGILVSVFGALNGYILTGARVPLAMGERGQLPFSNFLKQIHPKLNTPANSLITISFLAVLYILSGSFNTLTDLTIFILWIFFVMTVCGIFILRRRKNIPNAGYKVPLFPIVPLIGILGGSYILYSTLISSPVNSLIGIGIALLGLPFYFYLKTKK
;
A
#
# COMPACT_ATOMS: atom_id res chain seq x y z
N MET A 1 16.27 -1.61 20.20
CA MET A 1 15.76 -0.99 21.46
C MET A 1 14.88 -1.97 22.24
N SER A 2 15.10 -2.11 23.55
CA SER A 2 14.25 -2.90 24.47
C SER A 2 12.86 -2.26 24.62
N GLN A 3 11.81 -3.08 24.62
CA GLN A 3 10.38 -2.73 24.66
C GLN A 3 9.92 -2.11 26.01
N GLN A 4 10.65 -1.16 26.58
CA GLN A 4 10.19 -0.47 27.80
C GLN A 4 9.45 0.84 27.46
N ASN A 5 8.14 0.85 27.75
CA ASN A 5 7.26 2.01 27.87
C ASN A 5 6.98 2.86 26.62
N LEU A 6 6.45 2.25 25.55
CA LEU A 6 5.66 3.04 24.59
C LEU A 6 4.41 3.57 25.31
N LYS A 7 4.24 4.90 25.35
CA LYS A 7 3.03 5.52 25.93
C LYS A 7 1.81 5.08 25.11
N LYS A 8 0.80 4.55 25.79
CA LYS A 8 -0.52 4.23 25.19
C LYS A 8 -1.29 5.50 24.85
N SER A 9 -0.88 6.19 23.79
CA SER A 9 -1.36 7.52 23.42
C SER A 9 -2.37 7.51 22.26
N ILE A 10 -2.41 6.44 21.47
CA ILE A 10 -3.25 6.39 20.27
C ILE A 10 -4.68 6.01 20.65
N THR A 11 -5.62 6.85 20.23
CA THR A 11 -7.06 6.62 20.40
C THR A 11 -7.64 5.79 19.26
N PHE A 12 -8.80 5.17 19.51
CA PHE A 12 -9.53 4.39 18.49
C PHE A 12 -9.83 5.18 17.20
N SER A 13 -10.31 6.42 17.33
CA SER A 13 -10.61 7.27 16.16
C SER A 13 -9.36 7.62 15.36
N GLN A 14 -8.23 7.84 16.03
CA GLN A 14 -6.94 8.03 15.37
C GLN A 14 -6.50 6.75 14.64
N ALA A 15 -6.72 5.57 15.21
CA ALA A 15 -6.42 4.30 14.55
C ALA A 15 -7.24 4.11 13.26
N ILE A 16 -8.54 4.42 13.27
CA ILE A 16 -9.38 4.40 12.05
C ILE A 16 -8.84 5.41 11.02
N SER A 17 -8.56 6.64 11.46
CA SER A 17 -8.02 7.67 10.57
C SER A 17 -6.69 7.26 9.94
N ILE A 18 -5.85 6.52 10.67
CA ILE A 18 -4.60 5.95 10.15
C ILE A 18 -4.91 4.90 9.08
N VAL A 19 -5.81 3.96 9.34
CA VAL A 19 -6.20 2.94 8.35
C VAL A 19 -6.73 3.61 7.07
N VAL A 20 -7.73 4.49 7.19
CA VAL A 20 -8.33 5.17 6.04
C VAL A 20 -7.32 6.06 5.32
N GLY A 21 -6.55 6.86 6.07
CA GLY A 21 -5.62 7.83 5.50
C GLY A 21 -4.36 7.24 4.87
N VAL A 22 -3.99 6.01 5.24
CA VAL A 22 -2.88 5.27 4.62
C VAL A 22 -3.35 4.55 3.36
N ILE A 23 -4.54 3.93 3.38
CA ILE A 23 -5.10 3.28 2.17
C ILE A 23 -5.40 4.33 1.10
N ILE A 24 -6.05 5.44 1.47
CA ILE A 24 -6.34 6.52 0.53
C ILE A 24 -5.04 7.25 0.17
N GLY A 25 -4.52 6.91 -1.02
CA GLY A 25 -3.32 7.48 -1.60
C GLY A 25 -3.44 7.64 -3.12
N SER A 26 -2.35 7.34 -3.83
CA SER A 26 -2.30 7.45 -5.30
C SER A 26 -3.12 6.38 -6.03
N GLY A 27 -3.36 5.23 -5.40
CA GLY A 27 -3.90 4.05 -6.07
C GLY A 27 -5.25 4.30 -6.72
N ILE A 28 -6.20 4.90 -6.01
CA ILE A 28 -7.54 5.19 -6.56
C ILE A 28 -7.52 6.19 -7.72
N PHE A 29 -6.50 7.04 -7.82
CA PHE A 29 -6.42 8.06 -8.86
C PHE A 29 -5.69 7.57 -10.12
N LEU A 30 -4.76 6.61 -10.01
CA LEU A 30 -3.93 6.13 -11.13
C LEU A 30 -4.18 4.68 -11.55
N LYS A 31 -4.54 3.78 -10.62
CA LYS A 31 -4.80 2.37 -10.98
C LYS A 31 -6.11 2.17 -11.73
N THR A 32 -7.01 3.15 -11.69
CA THR A 32 -8.33 3.05 -12.32
C THR A 32 -8.25 2.67 -13.79
N GLY A 33 -7.45 3.37 -14.60
CA GLY A 33 -7.26 3.05 -16.01
C GLY A 33 -6.79 1.62 -16.26
N SER A 34 -5.75 1.17 -15.54
CA SER A 34 -5.22 -0.20 -15.70
C SER A 34 -6.15 -1.28 -15.16
N VAL A 35 -6.94 -1.00 -14.11
CA VAL A 35 -7.97 -1.94 -13.62
C VAL A 35 -9.06 -2.12 -14.67
N PHE A 36 -9.58 -1.03 -15.25
CA PHE A 36 -10.60 -1.12 -16.30
C PHE A 36 -10.05 -1.81 -17.55
N GLN A 37 -8.85 -1.45 -18.01
CA GLN A 37 -8.19 -2.08 -19.14
C GLN A 37 -8.07 -3.60 -18.99
N ASN A 38 -7.59 -4.05 -17.82
CA ASN A 38 -7.41 -5.49 -17.56
C ASN A 38 -8.73 -6.23 -17.32
N ALA A 39 -9.78 -5.53 -16.86
CA ALA A 39 -11.10 -6.12 -16.64
C ALA A 39 -11.89 -6.27 -17.95
N GLY A 40 -11.66 -5.43 -18.95
CA GLY A 40 -12.27 -5.51 -20.29
C GLY A 40 -13.73 -5.05 -20.39
N SER A 41 -14.35 -4.60 -19.29
CA SER A 41 -15.64 -3.89 -19.34
C SER A 41 -15.84 -2.96 -18.14
N PRO A 42 -16.74 -1.95 -18.23
CA PRO A 42 -17.06 -1.05 -17.12
C PRO A 42 -17.61 -1.81 -15.90
N TYR A 43 -18.49 -2.78 -16.16
CA TYR A 43 -19.05 -3.62 -15.11
C TYR A 43 -17.97 -4.45 -14.40
N LEU A 44 -17.14 -5.17 -15.16
CA LEU A 44 -16.07 -5.99 -14.56
C LEU A 44 -15.01 -5.14 -13.84
N GLY A 45 -14.73 -3.92 -14.31
CA GLY A 45 -13.82 -3.00 -13.61
C GLY A 45 -14.34 -2.63 -12.21
N VAL A 46 -15.63 -2.29 -12.09
CA VAL A 46 -16.24 -2.02 -10.77
C VAL A 46 -16.29 -3.28 -9.91
N ILE A 47 -16.59 -4.45 -10.51
CA ILE A 47 -16.55 -5.73 -9.80
C ILE A 47 -15.13 -6.05 -9.31
N ALA A 48 -14.08 -5.73 -10.07
CA ALA A 48 -12.70 -5.89 -9.61
C ALA A 48 -12.44 -5.05 -8.35
N TRP A 49 -12.89 -3.79 -8.30
CA TRP A 49 -12.77 -2.94 -7.10
C TRP A 49 -13.51 -3.51 -5.90
N PHE A 50 -14.70 -4.07 -6.10
CA PHE A 50 -15.47 -4.71 -5.03
C PHE A 50 -14.80 -6.00 -4.54
N VAL A 51 -14.46 -6.92 -5.46
CA VAL A 51 -13.85 -8.22 -5.14
C VAL A 51 -12.47 -8.06 -4.52
N GLY A 52 -11.62 -7.18 -5.05
CA GLY A 52 -10.33 -6.84 -4.44
C GLY A 52 -10.48 -6.28 -3.02
N GLY A 53 -11.54 -5.51 -2.79
CA GLY A 53 -11.95 -5.04 -1.47
C GLY A 53 -12.32 -6.19 -0.53
N ILE A 54 -13.15 -7.13 -0.97
CA ILE A 54 -13.55 -8.32 -0.17
C ILE A 54 -12.34 -9.20 0.16
N ILE A 55 -11.43 -9.44 -0.80
CA ILE A 55 -10.20 -10.20 -0.55
C ILE A 55 -9.32 -9.50 0.49
N THR A 56 -9.23 -8.17 0.42
CA THR A 56 -8.52 -7.37 1.42
C THR A 56 -9.19 -7.45 2.78
N LEU A 57 -10.51 -7.26 2.85
CA LEU A 57 -11.27 -7.27 4.10
C LEU A 57 -11.19 -8.63 4.81
N THR A 58 -11.34 -9.73 4.08
CA THR A 58 -11.25 -11.09 4.64
C THR A 58 -9.84 -11.42 5.15
N SER A 59 -8.81 -10.99 4.44
CA SER A 59 -7.42 -11.08 4.90
C SER A 59 -7.19 -10.23 6.16
N ALA A 60 -7.69 -9.00 6.17
CA ALA A 60 -7.56 -8.07 7.27
C ALA A 60 -8.31 -8.54 8.53
N LEU A 61 -9.54 -9.06 8.36
CA LEU A 61 -10.33 -9.71 9.40
C LEU A 61 -9.58 -10.91 10.02
N THR A 62 -8.86 -11.67 9.22
CA THR A 62 -8.10 -12.84 9.70
C THR A 62 -6.84 -12.40 10.45
N ILE A 63 -6.08 -11.47 9.88
CA ILE A 63 -4.87 -10.91 10.50
C ILE A 63 -5.23 -10.14 11.78
N ALA A 64 -6.43 -9.56 11.88
CA ALA A 64 -6.90 -8.94 13.11
C ALA A 64 -6.99 -9.92 14.29
N GLU A 65 -7.42 -11.17 14.10
CA GLU A 65 -7.39 -12.20 15.17
C GLU A 65 -5.95 -12.53 15.57
N ILE A 66 -5.05 -12.67 14.58
CA ILE A 66 -3.62 -12.90 14.83
C ILE A 66 -3.01 -11.76 15.63
N SER A 67 -3.26 -10.51 15.22
CA SER A 67 -2.78 -9.31 15.90
C SER A 67 -3.32 -9.17 17.32
N SER A 68 -4.55 -9.64 17.56
CA SER A 68 -5.14 -9.61 18.89
C SER A 68 -4.57 -10.70 19.81
N ALA A 69 -4.14 -11.83 19.26
CA ALA A 69 -3.51 -12.92 20.01
C ALA A 69 -2.02 -12.65 20.27
N ILE A 70 -1.37 -11.88 19.40
CA ILE A 70 0.04 -11.50 19.46
C ILE A 70 0.11 -9.96 19.50
N PRO A 71 -0.22 -9.30 20.63
CA PRO A 71 -0.31 -7.85 20.74
C PRO A 71 1.08 -7.19 20.88
N GLU A 72 2.03 -7.63 20.07
CA GLU A 72 3.40 -7.10 20.03
C GLU A 72 3.58 -6.10 18.90
N THR A 73 4.36 -5.05 19.15
CA THR A 73 4.79 -4.09 18.13
C THR A 73 5.65 -4.79 17.06
N GLY A 74 5.43 -4.44 15.80
CA GLY A 74 6.16 -4.99 14.64
C GLY A 74 5.27 -5.63 13.57
N GLY A 75 3.97 -5.74 13.83
CA GLY A 75 2.97 -6.15 12.84
C GLY A 75 3.26 -7.53 12.25
N ILE A 76 3.08 -7.65 10.93
CA ILE A 76 3.19 -8.93 10.20
C ILE A 76 4.56 -9.60 10.38
N TYR A 77 5.65 -8.84 10.50
CA TYR A 77 6.98 -9.38 10.81
C TYR A 77 6.95 -10.22 12.10
N THR A 78 6.38 -9.68 13.16
CA THR A 78 6.30 -10.35 14.47
C THR A 78 5.36 -11.55 14.40
N TYR A 79 4.25 -11.43 13.67
CA TYR A 79 3.30 -12.54 13.50
C TYR A 79 3.94 -13.72 12.77
N LEU A 80 4.66 -13.46 11.66
CA LEU A 80 5.40 -14.49 10.96
C LEU A 80 6.51 -15.10 11.82
N LYS A 81 7.20 -14.29 12.63
CA LYS A 81 8.22 -14.80 13.56
C LYS A 81 7.62 -15.79 14.55
N VAL A 82 6.52 -15.43 15.19
CA VAL A 82 5.86 -16.27 16.20
C VAL A 82 5.29 -17.53 15.55
N LEU A 83 4.64 -17.40 14.38
CA LEU A 83 3.92 -18.51 13.75
C LEU A 83 4.84 -19.46 12.97
N TYR A 84 5.80 -18.92 12.22
CA TYR A 84 6.64 -19.66 11.26
C TYR A 84 8.14 -19.66 11.60
N GLY A 85 8.60 -18.82 12.52
CA GLY A 85 10.00 -18.72 12.94
C GLY A 85 10.79 -17.59 12.29
N ASP A 86 12.05 -17.43 12.70
CA ASP A 86 12.89 -16.28 12.35
C ASP A 86 13.19 -16.14 10.86
N VAL A 87 13.26 -17.24 10.11
CA VAL A 87 13.57 -17.23 8.66
C VAL A 87 12.52 -16.43 7.89
N TRP A 88 11.23 -16.69 8.15
CA TRP A 88 10.13 -16.05 7.42
C TRP A 88 9.94 -14.59 7.81
N ALA A 89 10.14 -14.27 9.09
CA ALA A 89 10.18 -12.89 9.55
C ALA A 89 11.33 -12.12 8.90
N PHE A 90 12.53 -12.72 8.85
CA PHE A 90 13.67 -12.15 8.15
C PHE A 90 13.36 -11.90 6.67
N LEU A 91 12.78 -12.87 5.97
CA LEU A 91 12.48 -12.74 4.53
C LEU A 91 11.49 -11.61 4.26
N LEU A 92 10.47 -11.44 5.11
CA LEU A 92 9.57 -10.30 5.01
C LEU A 92 10.33 -8.98 5.21
N GLY A 93 11.17 -8.88 6.24
CA GLY A 93 11.97 -7.67 6.48
C GLY A 93 12.95 -7.36 5.35
N TRP A 94 13.56 -8.40 4.77
CA TRP A 94 14.44 -8.32 3.60
C TRP A 94 13.68 -7.79 2.39
N VAL A 95 12.54 -8.40 2.06
CA VAL A 95 11.67 -7.97 0.94
C VAL A 95 11.15 -6.55 1.15
N GLN A 96 10.77 -6.20 2.37
CA GLN A 96 10.34 -4.84 2.70
C GLN A 96 11.46 -3.82 2.46
N THR A 97 12.68 -4.15 2.89
CA THR A 97 13.85 -3.28 2.78
C THR A 97 14.31 -3.10 1.34
N ILE A 98 14.37 -4.18 0.57
CA ILE A 98 14.96 -4.18 -0.78
C ILE A 98 13.93 -3.84 -1.85
N ILE A 99 12.69 -4.34 -1.73
CA ILE A 99 11.66 -4.22 -2.76
C ILE A 99 10.55 -3.27 -2.29
N ALA A 100 9.80 -3.64 -1.25
CA ALA A 100 8.48 -3.06 -1.04
C ALA A 100 8.52 -1.55 -0.71
N TYR A 101 9.36 -1.12 0.25
CA TYR A 101 9.46 0.30 0.59
C TYR A 101 10.11 1.13 -0.54
N PRO A 102 11.26 0.72 -1.12
CA PRO A 102 11.85 1.48 -2.22
C PRO A 102 10.96 1.57 -3.47
N ALA A 103 10.35 0.45 -3.90
CA ALA A 103 9.48 0.43 -5.07
C ALA A 103 8.18 1.22 -4.84
N SER A 104 7.62 1.19 -3.63
CA SER A 104 6.46 2.02 -3.27
C SER A 104 6.80 3.51 -3.28
N ALA A 105 7.95 3.91 -2.71
CA ALA A 105 8.41 5.29 -2.75
C ALA A 105 8.66 5.77 -4.19
N ALA A 106 9.29 4.92 -5.01
CA ALA A 106 9.49 5.19 -6.43
C ALA A 106 8.16 5.34 -7.18
N ALA A 107 7.19 4.44 -6.98
CA ALA A 107 5.87 4.51 -7.59
C ALA A 107 5.13 5.79 -7.19
N LEU A 108 5.17 6.18 -5.91
CA LEU A 108 4.55 7.42 -5.45
C LEU A 108 5.24 8.68 -6.00
N ALA A 109 6.55 8.67 -6.15
CA ALA A 109 7.28 9.76 -6.78
C ALA A 109 6.94 9.89 -8.28
N ILE A 110 6.82 8.77 -9.00
CA ILE A 110 6.35 8.74 -10.40
C ILE A 110 4.91 9.24 -10.49
N ALA A 111 4.03 8.79 -9.58
CA ALA A 111 2.65 9.27 -9.54
C ALA A 111 2.57 10.79 -9.40
N PHE A 112 3.44 11.38 -8.56
CA PHE A 112 3.51 12.82 -8.38
C PHE A 112 3.91 13.54 -9.68
N SER A 113 4.94 13.05 -10.37
CA SER A 113 5.35 13.66 -11.64
C SER A 113 4.32 13.47 -12.75
N THR A 114 3.61 12.32 -12.80
CA THR A 114 2.50 12.07 -13.72
C THR A 114 1.37 13.08 -13.52
N PHE A 115 0.93 13.34 -12.28
CA PHE A 115 -0.11 14.36 -12.03
C PHE A 115 0.38 15.78 -12.33
N THR A 116 1.67 16.05 -12.19
CA THR A 116 2.26 17.37 -12.52
C THR A 116 2.12 17.69 -14.01
N THR A 117 2.02 16.66 -14.88
CA THR A 117 1.76 16.84 -16.33
C THR A 117 0.43 17.51 -16.64
N PHE A 118 -0.48 17.63 -15.67
CA PHE A 118 -1.69 18.43 -15.82
C PHE A 118 -1.39 19.92 -15.97
N PHE A 119 -0.35 20.43 -15.30
CA PHE A 119 0.01 21.85 -15.30
C PHE A 119 1.02 22.19 -16.38
N VAL A 120 2.00 21.32 -16.56
CA VAL A 120 3.11 21.53 -17.49
C VAL A 120 3.34 20.22 -18.23
N PRO A 121 3.25 20.16 -19.58
CA PRO A 121 3.59 18.96 -20.32
C PRO A 121 5.05 18.56 -20.06
N LEU A 122 5.29 17.33 -19.60
CA LEU A 122 6.63 16.81 -19.32
C LEU A 122 6.89 15.55 -20.15
N THR A 123 8.07 15.48 -20.77
CA THR A 123 8.55 14.25 -21.40
C THR A 123 8.83 13.17 -20.34
N ASP A 124 8.96 11.90 -20.77
CA ASP A 124 9.23 10.79 -19.85
C ASP A 124 10.50 11.01 -19.01
N ILE A 125 11.56 11.57 -19.62
CA ILE A 125 12.80 11.89 -18.92
C ILE A 125 12.56 12.99 -17.89
N GLN A 126 11.82 14.05 -18.24
CA GLN A 126 11.49 15.13 -17.31
C GLN A 126 10.63 14.63 -16.14
N GLN A 127 9.69 13.72 -16.40
CA GLN A 127 8.88 13.09 -15.35
C GLN A 127 9.75 12.24 -14.41
N LYS A 128 10.72 11.48 -14.92
CA LYS A 128 11.67 10.72 -14.10
C LYS A 128 12.57 11.63 -13.27
N LEU A 129 13.10 12.70 -13.85
CA LEU A 129 13.92 13.69 -13.13
C LEU A 129 13.11 14.38 -12.03
N LEU A 130 11.86 14.75 -12.31
CA LEU A 130 10.96 15.33 -11.31
C LEU A 130 10.63 14.34 -10.19
N ALA A 131 10.40 13.06 -10.52
CA ALA A 131 10.20 12.00 -9.53
C ALA A 131 11.43 11.83 -8.62
N ILE A 132 12.64 11.83 -9.19
CA ILE A 132 13.89 11.78 -8.40
C ILE A 132 14.02 13.02 -7.52
N PHE A 133 13.75 14.21 -8.07
CA PHE A 133 13.81 15.47 -7.34
C PHE A 133 12.86 15.47 -6.13
N ILE A 134 11.58 15.12 -6.33
CA ILE A 134 10.60 15.13 -5.24
C ILE A 134 10.92 14.07 -4.18
N LEU A 135 11.42 12.90 -4.60
CA LEU A 135 11.89 11.86 -3.67
C LEU A 135 13.04 12.38 -2.80
N ILE A 136 14.09 12.93 -3.41
CA ILE A 136 15.25 13.47 -2.68
C ILE A 136 14.82 14.61 -1.75
N PHE A 137 13.95 15.49 -2.23
CA PHE A 137 13.40 16.58 -1.42
C PHE A 137 12.72 16.05 -0.16
N VAL A 138 11.80 15.08 -0.29
CA VAL A 138 11.12 14.45 0.85
C VAL A 138 12.11 13.78 1.80
N VAL A 139 13.14 13.13 1.28
CA VAL A 139 14.15 12.44 2.09
C VAL A 139 14.98 13.44 2.89
N ILE A 140 15.44 14.53 2.28
CA ILE A 140 16.17 15.61 2.95
C ILE A 140 15.32 16.19 4.09
N MET A 141 14.03 16.45 3.84
CA MET A 141 13.11 16.93 4.88
C MET A 141 13.01 15.95 6.05
N ASN A 142 12.90 14.65 5.77
CA ASN A 142 12.80 13.61 6.79
C ASN A 142 14.11 13.39 7.56
N VAL A 143 15.27 13.65 6.94
CA VAL A 143 16.57 13.61 7.62
C VAL A 143 16.74 14.80 8.57
N ILE A 144 16.43 16.02 8.11
CA ILE A 144 16.66 17.27 8.85
C ILE A 144 15.66 17.43 9.99
N ALA A 145 14.37 17.15 9.76
CA ALA A 145 13.37 17.45 10.77
C ALA A 145 12.11 16.57 10.66
N THR A 146 12.13 15.45 11.38
CA THR A 146 11.02 14.51 11.53
C THR A 146 9.73 15.15 12.04
N LYS A 147 9.83 16.28 12.78
CA LYS A 147 8.67 17.04 13.27
C LYS A 147 7.85 17.65 12.12
N PHE A 148 8.46 18.04 11.00
CA PHE A 148 7.72 18.52 9.82
C PHE A 148 7.06 17.38 9.06
N GLY A 149 7.70 16.20 9.00
CA GLY A 149 7.14 15.01 8.35
C GLY A 149 5.78 14.59 8.93
N GLY A 150 5.62 14.66 10.26
CA GLY A 150 4.34 14.38 10.91
C GLY A 150 3.24 15.40 10.61
N MET A 151 3.58 16.69 10.51
CA MET A 151 2.61 17.75 10.21
C MET A 151 2.16 17.72 8.74
N ILE A 152 3.08 17.43 7.82
CA ILE A 152 2.77 17.20 6.39
C ILE A 152 1.80 16.03 6.24
N GLN A 153 2.01 14.94 6.99
CA GLN A 153 1.10 13.79 6.97
C GLN A 153 -0.30 14.16 7.42
N LEU A 154 -0.44 14.98 8.47
CA LEU A 154 -1.73 15.42 9.00
C LEU A 154 -2.50 16.27 7.97
N ILE A 155 -1.83 17.29 7.40
CA ILE A 155 -2.42 18.17 6.37
C ILE A 155 -2.84 17.35 5.15
N SER A 156 -1.97 16.45 4.71
CA SER A 156 -2.25 15.58 3.57
C SER A 156 -3.45 14.68 3.85
N THR A 157 -3.63 14.19 5.09
CA THR A 157 -4.75 13.30 5.43
C THR A 157 -6.13 13.93 5.21
N ILE A 158 -6.29 15.21 5.57
CA ILE A 158 -7.52 15.96 5.34
C ILE A 158 -7.68 16.31 3.85
N GLY A 159 -6.59 16.77 3.22
CA GLY A 159 -6.58 17.17 1.81
C GLY A 159 -6.91 16.04 0.83
N LYS A 160 -6.58 14.79 1.18
CA LYS A 160 -6.84 13.58 0.37
C LYS A 160 -8.31 13.31 0.09
N LEU A 161 -9.18 13.58 1.06
CA LEU A 161 -10.59 13.22 0.97
C LEU A 161 -11.37 14.18 0.08
N ILE A 162 -10.93 15.44 -0.01
CA ILE A 162 -11.64 16.49 -0.73
C ILE A 162 -11.78 16.17 -2.23
N PRO A 163 -10.70 15.88 -3.00
CA PRO A 163 -10.81 15.48 -4.40
C PRO A 163 -11.79 14.33 -4.61
N LEU A 164 -11.72 13.35 -3.71
CA LEU A 164 -12.49 12.12 -3.82
C LEU A 164 -13.98 12.38 -3.60
N VAL A 165 -14.35 13.07 -2.51
CA VAL A 165 -15.74 13.43 -2.20
C VAL A 165 -16.33 14.32 -3.29
N VAL A 166 -15.57 15.30 -3.78
CA VAL A 166 -16.02 16.21 -4.83
C VAL A 166 -16.31 15.46 -6.13
N ILE A 167 -15.41 14.57 -6.58
CA ILE A 167 -15.65 13.74 -7.76
C ILE A 167 -16.85 12.80 -7.56
N ILE A 168 -16.98 12.17 -6.39
CA ILE A 168 -18.14 11.30 -6.08
C ILE A 168 -19.45 12.08 -6.21
N VAL A 169 -19.59 13.19 -5.48
CA VAL A 169 -20.87 13.89 -5.37
C VAL A 169 -21.27 14.46 -6.73
N PHE A 170 -20.37 15.20 -7.39
CA PHE A 170 -20.70 15.86 -8.63
C PHE A 170 -20.68 14.91 -9.84
N GLY A 171 -19.85 13.88 -9.84
CA GLY A 171 -19.86 12.83 -10.87
C GLY A 171 -21.17 12.06 -10.89
N LEU A 172 -21.74 11.75 -9.72
CA LEU A 172 -23.03 11.06 -9.63
C LEU A 172 -24.23 11.94 -10.04
N ILE A 173 -24.17 13.24 -9.76
CA ILE A 173 -25.26 14.20 -10.02
C ILE A 173 -25.22 14.74 -11.47
N LYS A 174 -24.03 15.09 -11.97
CA LYS A 174 -23.85 15.80 -13.25
C LYS A 174 -23.31 14.93 -14.39
N GLY A 175 -22.79 13.74 -14.10
CA GLY A 175 -22.22 12.88 -15.14
C GLY A 175 -23.27 12.38 -16.13
N THR A 176 -22.96 12.46 -17.42
CA THR A 176 -23.86 12.13 -18.53
C THR A 176 -23.36 10.98 -19.43
N ALA A 177 -22.12 10.50 -19.26
CA ALA A 177 -21.53 9.46 -20.11
C ALA A 177 -22.28 8.12 -20.01
N ASN A 178 -22.83 7.80 -18.83
CA ASN A 178 -23.67 6.62 -18.55
C ASN A 178 -23.15 5.27 -19.09
N ASP A 179 -21.83 5.07 -19.07
CA ASP A 179 -21.17 3.91 -19.70
C ASP A 179 -21.24 2.62 -18.84
N PHE A 180 -21.91 2.69 -17.68
CA PHE A 180 -22.11 1.52 -16.82
C PHE A 180 -23.30 0.69 -17.31
N SER A 181 -23.02 -0.34 -18.11
CA SER A 181 -24.02 -1.33 -18.55
C SER A 181 -23.57 -2.76 -18.25
N PHE A 182 -24.51 -3.61 -17.86
CA PHE A 182 -24.28 -5.04 -17.60
C PHE A 182 -24.07 -5.82 -18.91
N ILE A 183 -24.58 -5.29 -20.03
CA ILE A 183 -24.51 -5.86 -21.39
C ILE A 183 -23.62 -4.96 -22.27
N GLY A 184 -22.57 -4.38 -21.67
CA GLY A 184 -21.65 -3.49 -22.38
C GLY A 184 -20.74 -4.25 -23.35
N THR A 185 -20.24 -3.56 -24.36
CA THR A 185 -19.22 -4.07 -25.28
C THR A 185 -18.00 -4.52 -24.49
N THR A 186 -17.75 -5.83 -24.44
CA THR A 186 -16.55 -6.39 -23.85
C THR A 186 -15.38 -6.17 -24.80
N THR A 187 -14.40 -5.40 -24.37
CA THR A 187 -13.09 -5.41 -25.02
C THR A 187 -12.30 -6.62 -24.53
N ALA A 188 -11.47 -7.22 -25.38
CA ALA A 188 -10.65 -8.35 -24.96
C ALA A 188 -9.73 -7.88 -23.81
N PRO A 189 -9.79 -8.51 -22.62
CA PRO A 189 -9.00 -8.05 -21.49
C PRO A 189 -7.50 -8.22 -21.79
N SER A 190 -6.70 -7.18 -21.54
CA SER A 190 -5.27 -7.18 -21.88
C SER A 190 -4.47 -8.27 -21.15
N LEU A 191 -4.65 -8.37 -19.83
CA LEU A 191 -3.96 -9.34 -18.97
C LEU A 191 -4.92 -10.21 -18.15
N GLY A 192 -6.23 -9.95 -18.26
CA GLY A 192 -7.27 -10.68 -17.54
C GLY A 192 -7.61 -10.14 -16.15
N PHE A 193 -8.66 -10.70 -15.57
CA PHE A 193 -9.26 -10.22 -14.33
C PHE A 193 -8.34 -10.28 -13.10
N GLY A 194 -7.40 -11.23 -13.04
CA GLY A 194 -6.43 -11.28 -11.94
C GLY A 194 -5.45 -10.11 -11.92
N ALA A 195 -5.06 -9.58 -13.09
CA ALA A 195 -4.27 -8.35 -13.18
C ALA A 195 -5.09 -7.12 -12.77
N ALA A 196 -6.39 -7.09 -13.08
CA ALA A 196 -7.31 -6.07 -12.57
C ALA A 196 -7.38 -6.12 -11.03
N LEU A 197 -7.55 -7.30 -10.43
CA LEU A 197 -7.53 -7.46 -8.98
C LEU A 197 -6.21 -7.01 -8.36
N LEU A 198 -5.06 -7.40 -8.93
CA LEU A 198 -3.74 -6.92 -8.48
C LEU A 198 -3.66 -5.39 -8.46
N GLY A 199 -4.19 -4.75 -9.51
CA GLY A 199 -4.28 -3.30 -9.59
C GLY A 199 -5.08 -2.68 -8.45
N THR A 200 -6.24 -3.27 -8.10
CA THR A 200 -7.06 -2.81 -6.97
C THR A 200 -6.38 -3.03 -5.62
N LEU A 201 -5.61 -4.11 -5.46
CA LEU A 201 -4.89 -4.39 -4.21
C LEU A 201 -3.82 -3.36 -3.90
N TRP A 202 -3.20 -2.73 -4.91
CA TRP A 202 -2.33 -1.58 -4.68
C TRP A 202 -3.09 -0.41 -4.05
N ALA A 203 -4.29 -0.12 -4.56
CA ALA A 203 -5.11 0.95 -4.01
C ALA A 203 -5.63 0.63 -2.61
N TYR A 204 -5.87 -0.65 -2.30
CA TYR A 204 -6.26 -1.08 -0.96
C TYR A 204 -5.08 -1.28 0.01
N ASP A 205 -3.83 -1.13 -0.44
CA ASP A 205 -2.66 -1.43 0.38
C ASP A 205 -2.47 -0.43 1.54
N GLY A 206 -1.72 -0.85 2.55
CA GLY A 206 -1.31 0.00 3.67
C GLY A 206 -2.19 -0.11 4.92
N TRP A 207 -3.35 -0.79 4.84
CA TRP A 207 -4.17 -1.12 6.01
C TRP A 207 -3.38 -1.88 7.09
N ALA A 208 -2.41 -2.71 6.68
CA ALA A 208 -1.56 -3.49 7.59
C ALA A 208 -0.64 -2.61 8.45
N GLY A 209 -0.41 -1.34 8.07
CA GLY A 209 0.43 -0.41 8.82
C GLY A 209 -0.05 -0.17 10.25
N VAL A 210 -1.37 -0.18 10.49
CA VAL A 210 -1.95 0.00 11.84
C VAL A 210 -1.54 -1.13 12.80
N THR A 211 -1.21 -2.33 12.28
CA THR A 211 -0.74 -3.46 13.10
C THR A 211 0.63 -3.18 13.73
N THR A 212 1.42 -2.28 13.16
CA THR A 212 2.75 -1.94 13.69
C THR A 212 2.67 -1.09 14.96
N ILE A 213 1.60 -0.31 15.12
CA ILE A 213 1.35 0.57 16.28
C ILE A 213 0.39 -0.09 17.30
N ALA A 214 0.16 -1.40 17.18
CA ALA A 214 -0.72 -2.14 18.08
C ALA A 214 -0.38 -1.89 19.56
N GLY A 215 0.91 -1.88 19.93
CA GLY A 215 1.37 -1.64 21.30
C GLY A 215 1.11 -0.24 21.86
N GLU A 216 0.78 0.74 21.02
CA GLU A 216 0.50 2.13 21.41
C GLU A 216 -1.00 2.41 21.63
N LEU A 217 -1.87 1.45 21.29
CA LEU A 217 -3.30 1.54 21.54
C LEU A 217 -3.63 1.32 23.02
N LYS A 218 -4.69 1.97 23.49
CA LYS A 218 -5.16 1.80 24.87
C LYS A 218 -5.62 0.36 25.12
N ASN A 219 -6.41 -0.17 24.19
CA ASN A 219 -6.90 -1.55 24.23
C ASN A 219 -6.66 -2.28 22.89
N PRO A 220 -5.42 -2.71 22.61
CA PRO A 220 -5.02 -3.23 21.30
C PRO A 220 -5.86 -4.44 20.85
N SER A 221 -6.19 -5.35 21.77
CA SER A 221 -6.91 -6.59 21.45
C SER A 221 -8.36 -6.37 21.00
N LYS A 222 -8.96 -5.21 21.29
CA LYS A 222 -10.34 -4.86 20.88
C LYS A 222 -10.39 -3.72 19.87
N GLU A 223 -9.56 -2.71 20.04
CA GLU A 223 -9.57 -1.49 19.21
C GLU A 223 -8.92 -1.73 17.84
N LEU A 224 -7.83 -2.50 17.78
CA LEU A 224 -7.13 -2.76 16.52
C LEU A 224 -8.00 -3.51 15.50
N PRO A 225 -8.67 -4.63 15.84
CA PRO A 225 -9.57 -5.31 14.91
C PRO A 225 -10.70 -4.40 14.42
N ARG A 226 -11.33 -3.63 15.32
CA ARG A 226 -12.44 -2.73 14.97
C ARG A 226 -11.97 -1.61 14.04
N ALA A 227 -10.79 -1.05 14.27
CA ALA A 227 -10.23 0.01 13.43
C ALA A 227 -9.94 -0.49 12.01
N ILE A 228 -9.38 -1.69 11.89
CA ILE A 228 -9.14 -2.36 10.61
C ILE A 228 -10.46 -2.59 9.86
N ILE A 229 -11.46 -3.20 10.53
CA ILE A 229 -12.74 -3.55 9.89
C ILE A 229 -13.47 -2.31 9.38
N LEU A 230 -13.63 -1.31 10.24
CA LEU A 230 -14.34 -0.08 9.87
C LEU A 230 -13.57 0.70 8.81
N GLY A 231 -12.26 0.83 8.95
CA GLY A 231 -11.42 1.55 8.00
C GLY A 231 -11.43 0.90 6.61
N VAL A 232 -11.15 -0.40 6.52
CA VAL A 232 -11.13 -1.13 5.24
C VAL A 232 -12.52 -1.14 4.59
N SER A 233 -13.58 -1.45 5.34
CA SER A 233 -14.95 -1.50 4.79
C SER A 233 -15.40 -0.13 4.26
N SER A 234 -15.03 0.96 4.96
CA SER A 234 -15.35 2.31 4.51
C SER A 234 -14.65 2.63 3.19
N VAL A 235 -13.36 2.28 3.05
CA VAL A 235 -12.61 2.54 1.81
C VAL A 235 -13.15 1.72 0.64
N ILE A 236 -13.60 0.48 0.85
CA ILE A 236 -14.25 -0.32 -0.21
C ILE A 236 -15.47 0.42 -0.76
N GLY A 237 -16.36 0.89 0.12
CA GLY A 237 -17.53 1.66 -0.31
C GLY A 237 -17.14 2.92 -1.08
N ILE A 238 -16.18 3.68 -0.55
CA ILE A 238 -15.67 4.90 -1.18
C ILE A 238 -15.11 4.61 -2.58
N TYR A 239 -14.30 3.56 -2.75
CA TYR A 239 -13.65 3.26 -4.03
C TYR A 239 -14.62 2.73 -5.07
N VAL A 240 -15.58 1.89 -4.68
CA VAL A 240 -16.64 1.43 -5.59
C VAL A 240 -17.46 2.62 -6.07
N ILE A 241 -17.90 3.49 -5.15
CA ILE A 241 -18.69 4.67 -5.48
C ILE A 241 -17.89 5.66 -6.35
N PHE A 242 -16.60 5.86 -6.05
CA PHE A 242 -15.72 6.72 -6.86
C PHE A 242 -15.60 6.23 -8.30
N ASN A 243 -15.41 4.92 -8.52
CA ASN A 243 -15.32 4.37 -9.87
C ASN A 243 -16.65 4.44 -10.62
N LEU A 244 -17.78 4.26 -9.93
CA LEU A 244 -19.12 4.49 -10.52
C LEU A 244 -19.32 5.96 -10.91
N ALA A 245 -18.87 6.90 -10.08
CA ALA A 245 -18.91 8.32 -10.38
C ALA A 245 -18.03 8.66 -11.60
N LEU A 246 -16.84 8.06 -11.69
CA LEU A 246 -15.94 8.24 -12.84
C LEU A 246 -16.58 7.77 -14.15
N LEU A 247 -17.18 6.58 -14.17
CA LEU A 247 -17.86 6.04 -15.36
C LEU A 247 -19.10 6.83 -15.78
N LYS A 248 -19.69 7.62 -14.88
CA LYS A 248 -20.75 8.57 -15.26
C LYS A 248 -20.20 9.81 -15.94
N VAL A 249 -18.92 10.14 -15.75
CA VAL A 249 -18.31 11.37 -16.28
C VAL A 249 -17.50 11.09 -17.54
N LEU A 250 -16.72 10.01 -17.54
CA LEU A 250 -15.85 9.59 -18.62
C LEU A 250 -16.27 8.21 -19.14
N PRO A 251 -16.39 8.01 -20.46
CA PRO A 251 -16.43 6.69 -21.06
C PRO A 251 -15.20 5.85 -20.68
N MET A 252 -15.34 4.53 -20.63
CA MET A 252 -14.26 3.63 -20.21
C MET A 252 -13.01 3.78 -21.08
N ASP A 253 -13.16 3.99 -22.39
CA ASP A 253 -12.02 4.16 -23.30
C ASP A 253 -11.19 5.40 -22.95
N GLU A 254 -11.83 6.50 -22.54
CA GLU A 254 -11.14 7.71 -22.07
C GLU A 254 -10.44 7.47 -20.73
N ILE A 255 -11.05 6.69 -19.83
CA ILE A 255 -10.43 6.29 -18.56
C ILE A 255 -9.18 5.43 -18.79
N ILE A 256 -9.20 4.54 -19.79
CA ILE A 256 -8.05 3.66 -20.13
C ILE A 256 -6.91 4.47 -20.74
N GLN A 257 -7.23 5.41 -21.65
CA GLN A 257 -6.22 6.20 -22.36
C GLN A 257 -5.62 7.32 -21.49
N SER A 258 -6.34 7.75 -20.45
CA SER A 258 -5.88 8.80 -19.56
C SER A 258 -4.83 8.32 -18.56
N SER A 259 -3.73 9.07 -18.45
CA SER A 259 -2.75 8.93 -17.39
C SER A 259 -3.17 9.60 -16.06
N LYS A 260 -4.28 10.36 -16.06
CA LYS A 260 -4.82 11.10 -14.91
C LYS A 260 -6.36 11.17 -14.92
N PRO A 261 -7.08 10.02 -14.91
CA PRO A 261 -8.53 9.99 -15.13
C PRO A 261 -9.33 10.88 -14.18
N ALA A 262 -8.89 10.98 -12.92
CA ALA A 262 -9.54 11.83 -11.93
C ALA A 262 -9.43 13.34 -12.25
N SER A 263 -8.30 13.79 -12.80
CA SER A 263 -8.11 15.17 -13.24
C SER A 263 -8.94 15.49 -14.49
N ASP A 264 -9.05 14.53 -15.41
CA ASP A 264 -9.83 14.70 -16.63
C ASP A 264 -11.33 14.77 -16.31
N ALA A 265 -11.82 13.89 -15.42
CA ALA A 265 -13.19 13.97 -14.92
C ALA A 265 -13.49 15.31 -14.22
N ALA A 266 -12.53 15.84 -13.45
CA ALA A 266 -12.68 17.14 -12.83
C ALA A 266 -12.74 18.29 -13.87
N THR A 267 -12.05 18.15 -15.00
CA THR A 267 -12.11 19.11 -16.12
C THR A 267 -13.51 19.15 -16.72
N ILE A 268 -14.13 17.98 -16.92
CA ILE A 268 -15.51 17.90 -17.43
C ILE A 268 -16.51 18.46 -16.41
N LEU A 269 -16.34 18.15 -15.12
CA LEU A 269 -17.30 18.54 -14.08
C LEU A 269 -17.27 20.02 -13.69
N PHE A 270 -16.08 20.63 -13.72
CA PHE A 270 -15.83 21.96 -13.11
C PHE A 270 -15.03 22.91 -14.00
N GLY A 271 -14.64 22.50 -15.21
CA GLY A 271 -13.72 23.24 -16.06
C GLY A 271 -12.28 23.28 -15.50
N GLN A 272 -11.41 24.03 -16.19
CA GLN A 272 -9.98 24.07 -15.90
C GLN A 272 -9.65 24.53 -14.46
N GLY A 273 -10.40 25.49 -13.94
CA GLY A 273 -10.19 26.02 -12.57
C GLY A 273 -10.47 24.97 -11.49
N GLY A 274 -11.60 24.27 -11.58
CA GLY A 274 -11.92 23.21 -10.61
C GLY A 274 -11.02 21.99 -10.76
N ALA A 275 -10.67 21.61 -11.99
CA ALA A 275 -9.68 20.55 -12.24
C ALA A 275 -8.31 20.86 -11.66
N THR A 276 -7.87 22.12 -11.72
CA THR A 276 -6.64 22.59 -11.07
C THR A 276 -6.71 22.36 -9.55
N PHE A 277 -7.80 22.77 -8.91
CA PHE A 277 -7.99 22.57 -7.47
C PHE A 277 -7.98 21.08 -7.07
N VAL A 278 -8.73 20.25 -7.80
CA VAL A 278 -8.77 18.79 -7.56
C VAL A 278 -7.38 18.17 -7.74
N THR A 279 -6.68 18.53 -8.81
CA THR A 279 -5.35 17.98 -9.11
C THR A 279 -4.30 18.40 -8.09
N ILE A 280 -4.35 19.63 -7.57
CA ILE A 280 -3.51 20.06 -6.43
C ILE A 280 -3.80 19.19 -5.20
N GLY A 281 -5.07 18.92 -4.90
CA GLY A 281 -5.44 18.01 -3.80
C GLY A 281 -4.90 16.58 -3.99
N ILE A 282 -4.91 16.07 -5.22
CA ILE A 282 -4.30 14.78 -5.56
C ILE A 282 -2.77 14.83 -5.37
N LEU A 283 -2.09 15.88 -5.83
CA LEU A 283 -0.65 16.04 -5.61
C LEU A 283 -0.28 16.08 -4.12
N VAL A 284 -1.07 16.78 -3.30
CA VAL A 284 -0.92 16.79 -1.84
C VAL A 284 -1.13 15.38 -1.27
N SER A 285 -2.12 14.64 -1.76
CA SER A 285 -2.36 13.23 -1.38
C SER A 285 -1.14 12.34 -1.65
N VAL A 286 -0.62 12.40 -2.88
CA VAL A 286 0.52 11.58 -3.31
C VAL A 286 1.80 11.98 -2.57
N PHE A 287 2.04 13.28 -2.39
CA PHE A 287 3.18 13.79 -1.62
C PHE A 287 3.12 13.32 -0.16
N GLY A 288 1.95 13.41 0.48
CA GLY A 288 1.74 12.90 1.83
C GLY A 288 1.98 11.41 1.93
N ALA A 289 1.48 10.62 0.96
CA ALA A 289 1.74 9.19 0.92
C ALA A 289 3.24 8.88 0.78
N LEU A 290 3.96 9.56 -0.13
CA LEU A 290 5.41 9.41 -0.31
C LEU A 290 6.16 9.70 1.00
N ASN A 291 5.84 10.81 1.66
CA ASN A 291 6.43 11.18 2.94
C ASN A 291 6.14 10.13 4.03
N GLY A 292 4.91 9.63 4.12
CA GLY A 292 4.53 8.55 5.02
C GLY A 292 5.35 7.28 4.81
N TYR A 293 5.48 6.84 3.55
CA TYR A 293 6.27 5.65 3.18
C TYR A 293 7.75 5.80 3.50
N ILE A 294 8.36 6.96 3.25
CA ILE A 294 9.77 7.22 3.60
C ILE A 294 9.97 7.19 5.12
N LEU A 295 9.06 7.81 5.89
CA LEU A 295 9.14 7.84 7.35
C LEU A 295 9.00 6.44 7.98
N THR A 296 8.07 5.62 7.48
CA THR A 296 7.87 4.25 7.98
C THR A 296 8.93 3.29 7.47
N GLY A 297 9.36 3.45 6.21
CA GLY A 297 10.27 2.54 5.55
C GLY A 297 11.62 2.46 6.23
N ALA A 298 12.18 3.60 6.67
CA ALA A 298 13.50 3.63 7.33
C ALA A 298 13.57 2.84 8.64
N ARG A 299 12.43 2.50 9.25
CA ARG A 299 12.38 1.75 10.52
C ARG A 299 12.73 0.28 10.34
N VAL A 300 12.42 -0.32 9.19
CA VAL A 300 12.69 -1.75 8.95
C VAL A 300 14.18 -2.03 8.78
N PRO A 301 14.93 -1.32 7.90
CA PRO A 301 16.38 -1.51 7.78
C PRO A 301 17.11 -1.15 9.07
N LEU A 302 16.67 -0.11 9.80
CA LEU A 302 17.23 0.25 11.11
C LEU A 302 17.06 -0.91 12.11
N ALA A 303 15.85 -1.44 12.27
CA ALA A 303 15.57 -2.52 13.21
C ALA A 303 16.29 -3.82 12.85
N MET A 304 16.38 -4.14 11.55
CA MET A 304 17.17 -5.29 11.10
C MET A 304 18.68 -5.06 11.30
N GLY A 305 19.17 -3.83 11.11
CA GLY A 305 20.54 -3.44 11.40
C GLY A 305 20.90 -3.57 12.88
N GLU A 306 20.02 -3.13 13.79
CA GLU A 306 20.19 -3.32 15.24
C GLU A 306 20.30 -4.80 15.61
N ARG A 307 19.58 -5.67 14.89
CA ARG A 307 19.56 -7.12 15.13
C ARG A 307 20.68 -7.86 14.41
N GLY A 308 21.54 -7.18 13.65
CA GLY A 308 22.58 -7.83 12.85
C GLY A 308 22.01 -8.70 11.73
N GLN A 309 20.83 -8.37 11.22
CA GLN A 309 20.07 -9.14 10.24
C GLN A 309 20.24 -8.63 8.80
N LEU A 310 21.06 -7.59 8.54
CA LEU A 310 21.35 -7.15 7.18
C LEU A 310 22.86 -7.08 6.94
N PRO A 311 23.32 -7.26 5.68
CA PRO A 311 24.66 -6.82 5.33
C PRO A 311 24.83 -5.33 5.69
N PHE A 312 26.01 -4.93 6.14
CA PHE A 312 26.27 -3.56 6.62
C PHE A 312 25.38 -3.12 7.79
N SER A 313 24.94 -4.05 8.65
CA SER A 313 24.16 -3.74 9.87
C SER A 313 24.79 -2.63 10.72
N ASN A 314 26.13 -2.54 10.78
CA ASN A 314 26.84 -1.48 11.50
C ASN A 314 26.62 -0.07 10.93
N PHE A 315 26.33 0.03 9.63
CA PHE A 315 25.96 1.29 8.97
C PHE A 315 24.47 1.58 9.17
N LEU A 316 23.61 0.58 8.93
CA LEU A 316 22.16 0.74 9.01
C LEU A 316 21.62 1.03 10.42
N LYS A 317 22.29 0.51 11.46
CA LYS A 317 21.88 0.71 12.86
C LYS A 317 22.17 2.12 13.40
N GLN A 318 22.93 2.94 12.68
CA GLN A 318 23.35 4.25 13.18
C GLN A 318 22.21 5.27 13.11
N ILE A 319 22.10 6.05 14.18
CA ILE A 319 21.20 7.19 14.28
C ILE A 319 22.07 8.45 14.24
N HIS A 320 21.66 9.44 13.44
CA HIS A 320 22.43 10.67 13.29
C HIS A 320 22.48 11.44 14.61
N PRO A 321 23.67 11.78 15.15
CA PRO A 321 23.83 12.25 16.53
C PRO A 321 23.15 13.60 16.80
N LYS A 322 23.09 14.49 15.80
CA LYS A 322 22.45 15.83 15.95
C LYS A 322 20.97 15.84 15.61
N LEU A 323 20.52 14.93 14.74
CA LEU A 323 19.18 14.98 14.13
C LEU A 323 18.25 13.90 14.72
N ASN A 324 18.80 12.89 15.40
CA ASN A 324 18.07 11.75 15.94
C ASN A 324 17.24 11.02 14.89
N THR A 325 17.74 10.98 13.64
CA THR A 325 17.11 10.32 12.50
C THR A 325 17.95 9.15 12.00
N PRO A 326 17.34 8.06 11.49
CA PRO A 326 18.06 6.95 10.89
C PRO A 326 18.48 7.29 9.46
N ALA A 327 19.35 8.30 9.31
CA ALA A 327 19.76 8.86 8.02
C ALA A 327 20.31 7.80 7.06
N ASN A 328 21.10 6.86 7.55
CA ASN A 328 21.67 5.79 6.73
C ASN A 328 20.61 4.87 6.13
N SER A 329 19.57 4.53 6.92
CA SER A 329 18.45 3.71 6.43
C SER A 329 17.59 4.47 5.40
N LEU A 330 17.39 5.77 5.62
CA LEU A 330 16.71 6.65 4.65
C LEU A 330 17.48 6.71 3.33
N ILE A 331 18.80 6.91 3.39
CA ILE A 331 19.67 6.95 2.20
C ILE A 331 19.60 5.63 1.44
N THR A 332 19.67 4.48 2.11
CA THR A 332 19.59 3.17 1.45
C THR A 332 18.27 2.98 0.71
N ILE A 333 17.13 3.29 1.35
CA ILE A 333 15.81 3.18 0.69
C ILE A 333 15.72 4.13 -0.50
N SER A 334 16.20 5.35 -0.35
CA SER A 334 16.14 6.38 -1.38
C SER A 334 17.00 6.03 -2.58
N PHE A 335 18.20 5.49 -2.34
CA PHE A 335 19.08 5.00 -3.39
C PHE A 335 18.40 3.90 -4.21
N LEU A 336 17.83 2.88 -3.55
CA LEU A 336 17.08 1.82 -4.23
C LEU A 336 15.85 2.38 -4.96
N ALA A 337 15.13 3.33 -4.37
CA ALA A 337 13.98 3.98 -5.00
C ALA A 337 14.38 4.74 -6.27
N VAL A 338 15.52 5.43 -6.30
CA VAL A 338 16.04 6.07 -7.52
C VAL A 338 16.31 5.02 -8.61
N LEU A 339 16.92 3.87 -8.26
CA LEU A 339 17.11 2.78 -9.23
C LEU A 339 15.77 2.27 -9.78
N TYR A 340 14.75 2.15 -8.94
CA TYR A 340 13.40 1.78 -9.37
C TYR A 340 12.73 2.85 -10.24
N ILE A 341 12.91 4.15 -9.96
CA ILE A 341 12.41 5.23 -10.82
C ILE A 341 13.04 5.17 -12.22
N LEU A 342 14.34 4.88 -12.29
CA LEU A 342 15.07 4.82 -13.56
C LEU A 342 14.68 3.60 -14.39
N SER A 343 14.49 2.44 -13.74
CA SER A 343 14.26 1.15 -14.39
C SER A 343 12.79 0.76 -14.59
N GLY A 344 11.88 1.29 -13.78
CA GLY A 344 10.48 0.86 -13.72
C GLY A 344 9.45 1.92 -14.11
N SER A 345 8.21 1.48 -14.29
CA SER A 345 7.02 2.33 -14.45
C SER A 345 6.14 2.26 -13.20
N PHE A 346 5.18 3.17 -13.07
CA PHE A 346 4.20 3.13 -11.97
C PHE A 346 3.53 1.75 -11.85
N ASN A 347 2.98 1.21 -12.94
CA ASN A 347 2.30 -0.08 -12.92
C ASN A 347 3.26 -1.22 -12.58
N THR A 348 4.43 -1.28 -13.23
CA THR A 348 5.43 -2.34 -12.97
C THR A 348 5.86 -2.39 -11.50
N LEU A 349 6.16 -1.23 -10.90
CA LEU A 349 6.65 -1.16 -9.53
C LEU A 349 5.56 -1.49 -8.51
N THR A 350 4.32 -1.05 -8.76
CA THR A 350 3.18 -1.35 -7.89
C THR A 350 2.81 -2.83 -7.98
N ASP A 351 2.80 -3.42 -9.17
CA ASP A 351 2.49 -4.83 -9.39
C ASP A 351 3.54 -5.75 -8.74
N LEU A 352 4.84 -5.43 -8.92
CA LEU A 352 5.94 -6.15 -8.25
C LEU A 352 5.79 -6.12 -6.72
N THR A 353 5.48 -4.93 -6.17
CA THR A 353 5.35 -4.73 -4.73
C THR A 353 4.19 -5.52 -4.15
N ILE A 354 3.00 -5.43 -4.76
CA ILE A 354 1.82 -6.13 -4.30
C ILE A 354 2.01 -7.64 -4.44
N PHE A 355 2.53 -8.11 -5.57
CA PHE A 355 2.80 -9.53 -5.75
C PHE A 355 3.68 -10.09 -4.62
N ILE A 356 4.82 -9.46 -4.33
CA ILE A 356 5.74 -10.00 -3.34
C ILE A 356 5.19 -9.89 -1.91
N LEU A 357 4.50 -8.80 -1.56
CA LEU A 357 3.89 -8.65 -0.23
C LEU A 357 2.76 -9.65 -0.01
N TRP A 358 1.97 -9.95 -1.05
CA TRP A 358 0.84 -10.86 -0.93
C TRP A 358 1.24 -12.31 -0.72
N ILE A 359 2.46 -12.72 -1.09
CA ILE A 359 3.02 -14.02 -0.66
C ILE A 359 3.03 -14.08 0.87
N PHE A 360 3.59 -13.07 1.53
CA PHE A 360 3.66 -13.01 2.99
C PHE A 360 2.31 -12.76 3.64
N PHE A 361 1.40 -12.02 3.01
CA PHE A 361 0.05 -11.82 3.54
C PHE A 361 -0.73 -13.12 3.52
N VAL A 362 -0.73 -13.87 2.41
CA VAL A 362 -1.37 -15.19 2.33
C VAL A 362 -0.76 -16.14 3.36
N MET A 363 0.57 -16.17 3.51
CA MET A 363 1.21 -16.93 4.58
C MET A 363 0.72 -16.52 5.97
N THR A 364 0.57 -15.22 6.22
CA THR A 364 0.09 -14.73 7.52
C THR A 364 -1.36 -15.12 7.75
N VAL A 365 -2.24 -15.03 6.73
CA VAL A 365 -3.63 -15.47 6.80
C VAL A 365 -3.70 -16.98 7.06
N CYS A 366 -2.89 -17.81 6.38
CA CYS A 366 -2.73 -19.24 6.68
C CYS A 366 -2.29 -19.50 8.13
N GLY A 367 -1.53 -18.57 8.71
CA GLY A 367 -1.08 -18.58 10.08
C GLY A 367 -2.20 -18.68 11.12
N ILE A 368 -3.45 -18.31 10.78
CA ILE A 368 -4.62 -18.46 11.66
C ILE A 368 -4.87 -19.91 12.05
N PHE A 369 -4.64 -20.85 11.14
CA PHE A 369 -4.83 -22.28 11.41
C PHE A 369 -3.74 -22.83 12.34
N ILE A 370 -2.54 -22.29 12.25
CA ILE A 370 -1.44 -22.58 13.19
C ILE A 370 -1.77 -21.99 14.56
N LEU A 371 -2.20 -20.72 14.60
CA LEU A 371 -2.58 -20.01 15.81
C LEU A 371 -3.65 -20.78 16.60
N ARG A 372 -4.74 -21.18 15.94
CA ARG A 372 -5.85 -21.90 16.59
C ARG A 372 -5.51 -23.32 17.05
N ARG A 373 -4.43 -23.92 16.56
CA ARG A 373 -3.94 -25.23 17.02
C ARG A 373 -2.97 -25.13 18.20
N ARG A 374 -2.34 -23.97 18.43
CA ARG A 374 -1.34 -23.78 19.49
C ARG A 374 -2.01 -23.39 20.81
N LYS A 375 -1.89 -24.25 21.82
CA LYS A 375 -2.43 -24.01 23.18
C LYS A 375 -1.68 -22.94 23.98
N ASN A 376 -0.44 -22.61 23.59
CA ASN A 376 0.43 -21.70 24.35
C ASN A 376 0.31 -20.22 23.94
N ILE A 377 -0.55 -19.89 22.98
CA ILE A 377 -0.77 -18.49 22.57
C ILE A 377 -2.00 -17.96 23.31
N PRO A 378 -1.95 -16.77 23.95
CA PRO A 378 -3.08 -16.19 24.65
C PRO A 378 -4.35 -16.14 23.80
N ASN A 379 -5.50 -16.28 24.44
CA ASN A 379 -6.78 -16.16 23.76
C ASN A 379 -6.92 -14.78 23.11
N ALA A 380 -7.23 -14.77 21.82
CA ALA A 380 -7.48 -13.53 21.09
C ALA A 380 -8.70 -12.79 21.67
N GLY A 381 -8.57 -11.48 21.86
CA GLY A 381 -9.65 -10.57 22.25
C GLY A 381 -10.68 -10.32 21.13
N TYR A 382 -10.37 -10.76 19.91
CA TYR A 382 -11.25 -10.79 18.75
C TYR A 382 -11.07 -12.12 18.02
N LYS A 383 -12.17 -12.68 17.51
CA LYS A 383 -12.17 -13.89 16.67
C LYS A 383 -12.79 -13.58 15.32
N VAL A 384 -12.16 -14.05 14.26
CA VAL A 384 -12.66 -13.92 12.89
C VAL A 384 -14.03 -14.59 12.78
N PRO A 385 -15.05 -13.86 12.28
CA PRO A 385 -16.38 -14.42 12.11
C PRO A 385 -16.39 -15.49 11.00
N LEU A 386 -17.39 -16.37 11.04
CA LEU A 386 -17.62 -17.40 10.01
C LEU A 386 -16.39 -18.27 9.72
N PHE A 387 -15.57 -18.57 10.73
CA PHE A 387 -14.44 -19.46 10.56
C PHE A 387 -14.91 -20.87 10.15
N PRO A 388 -14.29 -21.52 9.14
CA PRO A 388 -13.08 -21.13 8.41
C PRO A 388 -13.31 -20.37 7.08
N ILE A 389 -14.55 -20.03 6.74
CA ILE A 389 -14.93 -19.46 5.43
C ILE A 389 -14.21 -18.14 5.16
N VAL A 390 -14.20 -17.20 6.11
CA VAL A 390 -13.55 -15.88 5.92
C VAL A 390 -12.05 -16.00 5.63
N PRO A 391 -11.24 -16.73 6.43
CA PRO A 391 -9.85 -17.00 6.08
C PRO A 391 -9.66 -17.69 4.72
N LEU A 392 -10.53 -18.64 4.38
CA LEU A 392 -10.44 -19.36 3.11
C LEU A 392 -10.67 -18.43 1.91
N ILE A 393 -11.59 -17.47 2.00
CA ILE A 393 -11.78 -16.46 0.94
C ILE A 393 -10.50 -15.62 0.76
N GLY A 394 -9.88 -15.17 1.85
CA GLY A 394 -8.63 -14.42 1.79
C GLY A 394 -7.48 -15.23 1.18
N ILE A 395 -7.36 -16.51 1.56
CA ILE A 395 -6.34 -17.42 1.02
C ILE A 395 -6.58 -17.70 -0.45
N LEU A 396 -7.79 -18.12 -0.83
CA LEU A 396 -8.11 -18.46 -2.22
C LEU A 396 -7.99 -17.23 -3.13
N GLY A 397 -8.48 -16.07 -2.69
CA GLY A 397 -8.36 -14.82 -3.43
C GLY A 397 -6.91 -14.38 -3.58
N GLY A 398 -6.13 -14.40 -2.49
CA GLY A 398 -4.70 -14.07 -2.54
C GLY A 398 -3.89 -15.04 -3.40
N SER A 399 -4.14 -16.35 -3.28
CA SER A 399 -3.51 -17.39 -4.10
C SER A 399 -3.88 -17.27 -5.57
N TYR A 400 -5.14 -16.95 -5.89
CA TYR A 400 -5.57 -16.69 -7.27
C TYR A 400 -4.80 -15.51 -7.89
N ILE A 401 -4.65 -14.41 -7.14
CA ILE A 401 -3.92 -13.24 -7.62
C ILE A 401 -2.43 -13.57 -7.83
N LEU A 402 -1.79 -14.26 -6.87
CA LEU A 402 -0.40 -14.70 -7.03
C LEU A 402 -0.22 -15.59 -8.26
N TYR A 403 -1.11 -16.56 -8.46
CA TYR A 403 -1.09 -17.44 -9.62
C TYR A 403 -1.29 -16.66 -10.93
N SER A 404 -2.29 -15.77 -10.97
CA SER A 404 -2.58 -14.96 -12.15
C SER A 404 -1.40 -14.05 -12.51
N THR A 405 -0.78 -13.40 -11.52
CA THR A 405 0.37 -12.51 -11.75
C THR A 405 1.60 -13.27 -12.22
N LEU A 406 1.81 -14.49 -11.73
CA LEU A 406 2.89 -15.36 -12.19
C LEU A 406 2.74 -15.70 -13.68
N ILE A 407 1.50 -15.84 -14.17
CA ILE A 407 1.22 -16.13 -15.58
C ILE A 407 1.24 -14.86 -16.43
N SER A 408 0.61 -13.77 -15.97
CA SER A 408 0.48 -12.53 -16.74
C SER A 408 1.79 -11.74 -16.80
N SER A 409 2.60 -11.82 -15.75
CA SER A 409 3.85 -11.05 -15.59
C SER A 409 4.96 -11.94 -15.03
N PRO A 410 5.38 -13.01 -15.75
CA PRO A 410 6.29 -14.03 -15.24
C PRO A 410 7.66 -13.47 -14.89
N VAL A 411 8.21 -12.57 -15.72
CA VAL A 411 9.53 -11.97 -15.50
C VAL A 411 9.55 -11.16 -14.20
N ASN A 412 8.59 -10.25 -14.00
CA ASN A 412 8.52 -9.44 -12.77
C ASN A 412 8.30 -10.32 -11.53
N SER A 413 7.46 -11.34 -11.64
CA SER A 413 7.17 -12.29 -10.55
C SER A 413 8.41 -13.08 -10.15
N LEU A 414 9.14 -13.63 -11.14
CA LEU A 414 10.37 -14.40 -10.91
C LEU A 414 11.50 -13.52 -10.38
N ILE A 415 11.63 -12.27 -10.85
CA ILE A 415 12.58 -11.30 -10.28
C ILE A 415 12.25 -11.06 -8.80
N GLY A 416 10.98 -10.80 -8.46
CA GLY A 416 10.55 -10.60 -7.08
C GLY A 416 10.85 -11.81 -6.18
N ILE A 417 10.51 -13.01 -6.64
CA ILE A 417 10.80 -14.26 -5.92
C ILE A 417 12.31 -14.46 -5.78
N GLY A 418 13.07 -14.24 -6.85
CA GLY A 418 14.53 -14.35 -6.86
C GLY A 418 15.17 -13.43 -5.82
N ILE A 419 14.81 -12.14 -5.81
CA ILE A 419 15.30 -11.18 -4.83
C ILE A 419 14.90 -11.58 -3.40
N ALA A 420 13.67 -12.07 -3.19
CA ALA A 420 13.25 -12.55 -1.89
C ALA A 420 14.11 -13.75 -1.41
N LEU A 421 14.30 -14.75 -2.27
CA LEU A 421 15.09 -15.94 -1.96
C LEU A 421 16.58 -15.65 -1.80
N LEU A 422 17.12 -14.62 -2.46
CA LEU A 422 18.49 -14.14 -2.23
C LEU A 422 18.71 -13.70 -0.78
N GLY A 423 17.65 -13.37 -0.03
CA GLY A 423 17.74 -13.14 1.41
C GLY A 423 18.19 -14.38 2.20
N LEU A 424 17.90 -15.60 1.74
CA LEU A 424 18.25 -16.84 2.46
C LEU A 424 19.76 -17.01 2.63
N PRO A 425 20.60 -16.92 1.58
CA PRO A 425 22.06 -16.91 1.74
C PRO A 425 22.56 -15.89 2.76
N PHE A 426 22.04 -14.66 2.73
CA PHE A 426 22.42 -13.62 3.71
C PHE A 426 21.99 -13.99 5.13
N TYR A 427 20.79 -14.54 5.30
CA TYR A 427 20.30 -15.00 6.61
C TYR A 427 21.23 -16.05 7.21
N PHE A 428 21.56 -17.10 6.46
CA PHE A 428 22.41 -18.18 6.95
C PHE A 428 23.84 -17.72 7.21
N TYR A 429 24.42 -16.91 6.31
CA TYR A 429 25.76 -16.34 6.49
C TYR A 429 25.88 -15.46 7.74
N LEU A 430 24.88 -14.61 8.00
CA LEU A 430 24.87 -13.74 9.18
C LEU A 430 24.59 -14.52 10.47
N LYS A 431 23.85 -15.63 10.39
CA LYS A 431 23.62 -16.52 11.54
C LYS A 431 24.90 -17.27 11.92
N THR A 432 25.74 -17.66 10.97
CA THR A 432 27.03 -18.32 11.25
C THR A 432 28.11 -17.39 11.80
N LYS A 433 27.95 -16.07 11.66
CA LYS A 433 28.88 -15.05 12.19
C LYS A 433 28.55 -14.58 13.61
N LYS A 434 27.38 -14.94 14.14
CA LYS A 434 27.01 -14.75 15.55
C LYS A 434 27.43 -15.97 16.33
#